data_AF-A0A2G8KXG7-F1
#
_entry.id   AF-A0A2G8KXG7-F1
#
_cell.length_a   1.000
_cell.length_b   1.000
_cell.length_c   1.000
_cell.angle_alpha   90.00
_cell.angle_beta   90.00
_cell.angle_gamma   90.00
#
_symmetry.space_group_name_H-M   'P 1'
#
loop_
_entity.id
_entity.type
_entity.pdbx_description
1 polymer ?
#
loop_
_entity_poly.entity_id
_entity_poly.type
_entity_poly.pdbx_seq_one_letter_code
_entity_poly.pdbx_strand_id
1 'polypeptide(L)'
;MTSVSYHISNLLEKMTSSDKDFRFMATNDLMTELQKDSIKLDDDSERKVVKMLLKLLEDKNGEVQNLAVKCLGPLVSKVKDYQVETIVETLCNNMLSDKEQLRDISSIGLKTVINELPTSSNTLATSICKGITGRLTNAITKVGYK
;
A
#
# COMPACT_ATOMS: atom_id res chain seq x y z
N MET A 1 3.89 5.86 23.34
CA MET A 1 3.33 6.16 22.00
C MET A 1 4.12 7.23 21.25
N THR A 2 4.64 8.28 21.89
CA THR A 2 5.43 9.36 21.24
C THR A 2 6.70 8.90 20.52
N SER A 3 7.43 7.91 21.06
CA SER A 3 8.68 7.42 20.45
C SER A 3 8.47 6.69 19.12
N VAL A 4 7.36 5.96 18.97
CA VAL A 4 7.07 5.21 17.73
C VAL A 4 6.62 6.18 16.64
N SER A 5 5.72 7.11 16.95
CA SER A 5 5.27 8.13 15.99
C SER A 5 6.43 9.00 15.47
N TYR A 6 7.37 9.37 16.34
CA TYR A 6 8.59 10.09 15.94
C TYR A 6 9.51 9.24 15.05
N HIS A 7 9.70 7.97 15.39
CA HIS A 7 10.49 7.04 14.58
C HIS A 7 9.89 6.85 13.18
N ILE A 8 8.58 6.60 13.10
CA ILE A 8 7.87 6.48 11.82
C ILE A 8 8.00 7.78 11.02
N SER A 9 7.82 8.94 11.64
CA SER A 9 7.96 10.23 10.96
C SER A 9 9.36 10.41 10.33
N ASN A 10 10.42 10.03 11.04
CA ASN A 10 11.79 10.06 10.52
C ASN A 10 12.00 9.09 9.35
N LEU A 11 11.44 7.88 9.41
CA LEU A 11 11.48 6.94 8.28
C LEU A 11 10.77 7.51 7.05
N LEU A 12 9.58 8.09 7.24
CA LEU A 12 8.81 8.69 6.15
C LEU A 12 9.55 9.86 5.48
N GLU A 13 10.29 10.67 6.24
CA GLU A 13 11.14 11.73 5.68
C GLU A 13 12.25 11.14 4.80
N LYS A 14 12.95 10.10 5.28
CA LYS A 14 14.01 9.43 4.52
C LYS A 14 13.50 8.73 3.25
N MET A 15 12.25 8.26 3.24
CA MET A 15 11.58 7.73 2.03
C MET A 15 11.39 8.79 0.93
N THR A 16 11.57 10.07 1.23
CA THR A 16 11.53 11.16 0.22
C THR A 16 12.90 11.59 -0.28
N SER A 17 13.98 10.98 0.21
CA SER A 17 15.35 11.30 -0.18
C SER A 17 15.57 11.12 -1.69
N SER A 18 16.41 11.97 -2.28
CA SER A 18 16.87 11.79 -3.66
C SER A 18 17.70 10.51 -3.85
N ASP A 19 18.33 10.04 -2.77
CA ASP A 19 19.17 8.84 -2.76
C ASP A 19 18.31 7.58 -2.60
N LYS A 20 18.49 6.64 -3.55
CA LYS A 20 17.74 5.38 -3.57
C LYS A 20 18.02 4.51 -2.34
N ASP A 21 19.24 4.55 -1.79
CA ASP A 21 19.63 3.68 -0.69
C ASP A 21 18.98 4.14 0.60
N PHE A 22 18.87 5.46 0.82
CA PHE A 22 18.08 6.01 1.91
C PHE A 22 16.60 5.63 1.82
N ARG A 23 16.00 5.72 0.63
CA ARG A 23 14.61 5.32 0.43
C ARG A 23 14.40 3.83 0.68
N PHE A 24 15.29 3.00 0.14
CA PHE A 24 15.25 1.55 0.31
C PHE A 24 15.40 1.15 1.78
N MET A 25 16.44 1.66 2.46
CA MET A 25 16.69 1.38 3.88
C MET A 25 15.50 1.83 4.74
N ALA A 26 14.99 3.04 4.55
CA ALA A 26 13.85 3.53 5.32
C ALA A 26 12.59 2.68 5.10
N THR A 27 12.35 2.25 3.85
CA THR A 27 11.21 1.37 3.53
C THR A 27 11.38 -0.02 4.15
N ASN A 28 12.62 -0.54 4.19
CA ASN A 28 12.93 -1.83 4.81
C ASN A 28 12.77 -1.79 6.34
N ASP A 29 13.22 -0.71 6.97
CA ASP A 29 13.06 -0.48 8.40
C ASP A 29 11.57 -0.38 8.75
N LEU A 30 10.78 0.36 7.97
CA LEU A 30 9.33 0.41 8.13
C LEU A 30 8.68 -0.97 8.01
N MET A 31 9.09 -1.78 7.02
CA MET A 31 8.58 -3.15 6.86
C MET A 31 8.82 -3.98 8.12
N THR A 32 10.01 -3.86 8.69
CA THR A 32 10.39 -4.58 9.92
C THR A 32 9.57 -4.11 11.11
N GLU A 33 9.29 -2.81 11.23
CA GLU A 33 8.40 -2.29 12.28
C GLU A 33 6.95 -2.77 12.10
N LEU A 34 6.42 -2.77 10.86
CA LEU A 34 5.06 -3.23 10.55
C LEU A 34 4.84 -4.72 10.84
N GLN A 35 5.90 -5.53 10.77
CA GLN A 35 5.84 -6.96 11.08
C GLN A 35 5.83 -7.25 12.60
N LYS A 36 6.10 -6.26 13.45
CA LYS A 36 6.02 -6.45 14.91
C LYS A 36 4.56 -6.43 15.37
N ASP A 37 4.22 -7.32 16.29
CA ASP A 37 2.88 -7.31 16.91
C ASP A 37 2.64 -6.10 17.81
N SER A 38 3.71 -5.50 18.32
CA SER A 38 3.65 -4.38 19.25
C SER A 38 3.43 -3.01 18.59
N ILE A 39 3.56 -2.91 17.26
CA ILE A 39 3.36 -1.63 16.58
C ILE A 39 1.90 -1.20 16.69
N LYS A 40 1.70 0.05 17.10
CA LYS A 40 0.40 0.71 17.11
C LYS A 40 0.55 2.05 16.43
N LEU A 41 -0.13 2.22 15.30
CA LEU A 41 -0.21 3.49 14.58
C LEU A 41 -1.41 4.27 15.12
N ASP A 42 -1.23 5.58 15.28
CA ASP A 42 -2.36 6.49 15.45
C ASP A 42 -2.91 6.91 14.08
N ASP A 43 -4.09 7.52 14.04
CA ASP A 43 -4.81 7.84 12.80
C ASP A 43 -3.99 8.70 11.83
N ASP A 44 -3.17 9.63 12.36
CA ASP A 44 -2.29 10.46 11.54
C ASP A 44 -1.13 9.64 10.95
N SER A 45 -0.51 8.77 11.76
CA SER A 45 0.56 7.88 11.31
C SER A 45 0.05 6.88 10.27
N GLU A 46 -1.14 6.28 10.47
CA GLU A 46 -1.77 5.40 9.48
C GLU A 46 -1.89 6.11 8.12
N ARG A 47 -2.49 7.30 8.11
CA ARG A 47 -2.69 8.10 6.89
C ARG A 47 -1.38 8.42 6.19
N LYS A 48 -0.36 8.82 6.95
CA LYS A 48 0.96 9.19 6.40
C LYS A 48 1.69 7.99 5.82
N VAL A 49 1.68 6.86 6.53
CA VAL A 49 2.30 5.60 6.08
C VAL A 49 1.65 5.09 4.81
N VAL A 50 0.31 5.01 4.78
CA VAL A 50 -0.46 4.58 3.60
C VAL A 50 -0.14 5.46 2.40
N LYS A 51 -0.21 6.79 2.58
CA LYS A 51 0.09 7.75 1.51
C LYS A 51 1.51 7.59 0.98
N MET A 52 2.50 7.39 1.86
CA MET A 52 3.89 7.26 1.45
C MET A 52 4.15 5.95 0.69
N LEU A 53 3.64 4.82 1.19
CA LEU A 53 3.82 3.53 0.52
C LEU A 53 3.17 3.50 -0.86
N LEU A 54 1.94 4.06 -0.98
CA LEU A 54 1.28 4.20 -2.28
C LEU A 54 2.08 5.11 -3.24
N LYS A 55 2.70 6.18 -2.73
CA LYS A 55 3.60 7.04 -3.52
C LYS A 55 4.85 6.29 -3.99
N LEU A 56 5.43 5.43 -3.15
CA LEU A 56 6.62 4.65 -3.50
C LEU A 56 6.35 3.56 -4.56
N LEU A 57 5.09 3.22 -4.85
CA LEU A 57 4.75 2.42 -6.03
C LEU A 57 5.12 3.11 -7.35
N GLU A 58 5.24 4.45 -7.33
CA GLU A 58 5.72 5.25 -8.46
C GLU A 58 7.20 5.63 -8.33
N ASP A 59 7.96 4.99 -7.44
CA ASP A 59 9.40 5.27 -7.31
C ASP A 59 10.13 5.00 -8.63
N LYS A 60 11.18 5.76 -8.91
CA LYS A 60 11.99 5.55 -10.12
C LYS A 60 12.80 4.25 -10.07
N ASN A 61 13.01 3.70 -8.88
CA ASN A 61 13.77 2.48 -8.66
C ASN A 61 12.83 1.30 -8.37
N GLY A 62 12.96 0.22 -9.15
CA GLY A 62 12.11 -0.97 -9.02
C GLY A 62 12.29 -1.75 -7.72
N GLU A 63 13.46 -1.70 -7.06
CA GLU A 63 13.67 -2.37 -5.77
C GLU A 63 12.88 -1.65 -4.65
N VAL A 64 12.85 -0.32 -4.69
CA VAL A 64 12.02 0.49 -3.77
C VAL A 64 10.54 0.24 -4.02
N GLN A 65 10.10 0.19 -5.29
CA GLN A 65 8.71 -0.17 -5.64
C GLN A 65 8.31 -1.55 -5.09
N ASN A 66 9.16 -2.56 -5.32
CA ASN A 66 8.91 -3.93 -4.86
C ASN A 66 8.83 -4.02 -3.33
N LEU A 67 9.69 -3.27 -2.63
CA LEU A 67 9.68 -3.23 -1.18
C LEU A 67 8.45 -2.50 -0.64
N ALA A 68 8.01 -1.42 -1.29
CA ALA A 68 6.77 -0.73 -0.94
C ALA A 68 5.55 -1.65 -1.07
N VAL A 69 5.47 -2.45 -2.14
CA VAL A 69 4.43 -3.48 -2.29
C VAL A 69 4.47 -4.50 -1.16
N LYS A 70 5.65 -5.01 -0.79
CA LYS A 70 5.79 -5.95 0.32
C LYS A 70 5.32 -5.36 1.65
N CYS A 71 5.51 -4.06 1.87
CA CYS A 71 5.02 -3.37 3.07
C CYS A 71 3.49 -3.31 3.15
N LEU A 72 2.78 -3.31 2.02
CA LEU A 72 1.31 -3.27 2.01
C LEU A 72 0.71 -4.51 2.69
N GLY A 73 1.37 -5.66 2.60
CA GLY A 73 0.91 -6.91 3.23
C GLY A 73 0.72 -6.80 4.74
N PRO A 74 1.79 -6.59 5.54
CA PRO A 74 1.62 -6.40 6.98
C PRO A 74 0.81 -5.15 7.31
N LEU A 75 0.89 -4.08 6.51
CA LEU A 75 0.17 -2.82 6.79
C LEU A 75 -1.34 -3.00 6.89
N VAL A 76 -1.97 -3.80 6.03
CA VAL A 76 -3.44 -3.96 6.05
C VAL A 76 -3.97 -4.60 7.34
N SER A 77 -3.12 -5.29 8.09
CA SER A 77 -3.44 -5.82 9.41
C SER A 77 -3.21 -4.82 10.56
N LYS A 78 -2.59 -3.68 10.29
CA LYS A 78 -2.16 -2.68 11.29
C LYS A 78 -2.88 -1.34 11.20
N VAL A 79 -3.74 -1.15 10.20
CA VAL A 79 -4.51 0.08 9.97
C VAL A 79 -6.01 -0.19 10.03
N LYS A 80 -6.81 0.86 10.21
CA LYS A 80 -8.27 0.75 10.22
C LYS A 80 -8.84 0.46 8.82
N ASP A 81 -10.03 -0.14 8.79
CA ASP A 81 -10.75 -0.56 7.57
C ASP A 81 -10.77 0.52 6.46
N TYR A 82 -11.04 1.78 6.81
CA TYR A 82 -11.10 2.87 5.81
C TYR A 82 -9.74 3.13 5.11
N GLN A 83 -8.62 2.86 5.78
CA GLN A 83 -7.30 2.93 5.17
C GLN A 83 -7.06 1.76 4.23
N VAL A 84 -7.53 0.56 4.59
CA VAL A 84 -7.47 -0.62 3.72
C VAL A 84 -8.29 -0.37 2.45
N GLU A 85 -9.50 0.20 2.59
CA GLU A 85 -10.32 0.61 1.44
C GLU A 85 -9.61 1.63 0.56
N THR A 86 -8.92 2.61 1.16
CA THR A 86 -8.12 3.61 0.43
C THR A 86 -6.96 2.97 -0.36
N ILE A 87 -6.26 1.99 0.24
CA ILE A 87 -5.19 1.23 -0.42
C ILE A 87 -5.76 0.50 -1.64
N VAL A 88 -6.81 -0.28 -1.45
CA VAL A 88 -7.45 -1.07 -2.51
C VAL A 88 -7.94 -0.16 -3.63
N GLU A 89 -8.63 0.94 -3.31
CA GLU A 89 -9.14 1.88 -4.29
C GLU A 89 -8.00 2.47 -5.15
N THR A 90 -6.91 2.87 -4.50
CA THR A 90 -5.75 3.44 -5.20
C THR A 90 -5.10 2.42 -6.12
N LEU A 91 -4.91 1.18 -5.66
CA LEU A 91 -4.34 0.10 -6.47
C LEU A 91 -5.23 -0.23 -7.67
N CYS A 92 -6.55 -0.34 -7.48
CA CYS A 92 -7.49 -0.56 -8.57
C CYS A 92 -7.47 0.57 -9.61
N ASN A 93 -7.31 1.83 -9.18
CA ASN A 93 -7.18 2.95 -10.10
C ASN A 93 -5.86 2.89 -10.88
N ASN A 94 -4.77 2.58 -10.20
CA ASN A 94 -3.45 2.51 -10.81
C ASN A 94 -3.30 1.35 -11.80
N MET A 95 -4.07 0.27 -11.65
CA MET A 95 -4.18 -0.80 -12.66
C MET A 95 -4.74 -0.32 -14.01
N LEU A 96 -5.42 0.83 -14.03
CA LEU A 96 -5.94 1.46 -15.23
C LEU A 96 -5.03 2.59 -15.75
N SER A 97 -3.85 2.76 -15.15
CA SER A 97 -2.89 3.78 -15.55
C SER A 97 -2.36 3.53 -16.96
N ASP A 98 -2.05 4.58 -17.71
CA ASP A 98 -1.37 4.46 -19.00
C ASP A 98 0.10 4.00 -18.83
N LYS A 99 0.68 4.16 -17.64
CA LYS A 99 2.04 3.71 -17.31
C LYS A 99 2.06 2.21 -17.02
N GLU A 100 2.64 1.42 -17.91
CA GLU A 100 2.75 -0.06 -17.78
C GLU A 100 3.35 -0.50 -16.46
N GLN A 101 4.50 0.07 -16.08
CA GLN A 101 5.15 -0.23 -14.81
C GLN A 101 4.25 0.00 -13.60
N LEU A 102 3.43 1.07 -13.61
CA LEU A 102 2.50 1.36 -12.52
C LEU A 102 1.33 0.37 -12.49
N ARG A 103 0.86 -0.08 -13.65
CA ARG A 103 -0.17 -1.14 -13.73
C ARG A 103 0.33 -2.45 -13.15
N ASP A 104 1.54 -2.86 -13.52
CA ASP A 104 2.13 -4.14 -13.11
C ASP A 104 2.35 -4.17 -11.59
N ILE A 105 3.02 -3.15 -11.05
CA ILE A 105 3.31 -3.08 -9.61
C ILE A 105 2.01 -2.96 -8.79
N SER A 106 1.00 -2.24 -9.29
CA SER A 106 -0.29 -2.11 -8.60
C SER A 106 -1.11 -3.39 -8.66
N SER A 107 -0.98 -4.19 -9.73
CA SER A 107 -1.61 -5.51 -9.84
C SER A 107 -1.01 -6.49 -8.82
N ILE A 108 0.32 -6.46 -8.66
CA ILE A 108 1.01 -7.23 -7.61
C ILE A 108 0.57 -6.74 -6.22
N GLY A 109 0.55 -5.42 -6.00
CA GLY A 109 0.09 -4.82 -4.74
C GLY A 109 -1.34 -5.22 -4.38
N LEU A 110 -2.26 -5.22 -5.35
CA LEU A 110 -3.64 -5.62 -5.12
C LEU A 110 -3.74 -7.10 -4.73
N LYS A 111 -3.01 -7.97 -5.43
CA LYS A 111 -2.92 -9.40 -5.07
C LYS A 111 -2.36 -9.59 -3.66
N THR A 112 -1.30 -8.87 -3.31
CA THR A 112 -0.70 -8.91 -1.96
C THR A 112 -1.71 -8.49 -0.90
N VAL A 113 -2.40 -7.36 -1.09
CA VAL A 113 -3.39 -6.86 -0.15
C VAL A 113 -4.53 -7.86 0.04
N ILE A 114 -5.09 -8.41 -1.04
CA ILE A 114 -6.19 -9.40 -0.97
C ILE A 114 -5.77 -10.63 -0.16
N ASN A 115 -4.55 -11.13 -0.37
CA ASN A 115 -4.04 -12.31 0.32
C ASN A 115 -3.84 -12.09 1.83
N GLU A 116 -3.59 -10.84 2.23
CA GLU A 116 -3.29 -10.45 3.62
C GLU A 116 -4.50 -9.84 4.35
N LEU A 117 -5.68 -9.82 3.72
CA LEU A 117 -6.89 -9.32 4.37
C LEU A 117 -7.24 -10.14 5.62
N PRO A 118 -7.64 -9.48 6.73
CA PRO A 118 -8.06 -10.20 7.93
C PRO A 118 -9.26 -11.11 7.64
N THR A 119 -9.08 -12.42 7.79
CA THR A 119 -10.15 -13.42 7.59
C THR A 119 -11.26 -13.35 8.65
N SER A 120 -11.02 -12.63 9.74
CA SER A 120 -11.98 -12.39 10.81
C SER A 120 -13.01 -11.29 10.48
N SER A 121 -12.76 -10.43 9.49
CA SER A 121 -13.63 -9.31 9.13
C SER A 121 -14.41 -9.56 7.84
N ASN A 122 -15.54 -10.27 7.96
CA ASN A 122 -16.43 -10.55 6.83
C ASN A 122 -16.98 -9.28 6.16
N THR A 123 -17.16 -8.19 6.92
CA THR A 123 -17.68 -6.92 6.39
C THR A 123 -16.66 -6.20 5.53
N LEU A 124 -15.40 -6.09 5.99
CA LEU A 124 -14.32 -5.46 5.22
C LEU A 124 -14.05 -6.24 3.93
N ALA A 125 -13.91 -7.57 4.03
CA ALA A 125 -13.71 -8.42 2.86
C ALA A 125 -14.85 -8.27 1.84
N THR A 126 -16.11 -8.20 2.31
CA THR A 126 -17.27 -7.97 1.44
C THR A 126 -17.22 -6.58 0.77
N SER A 127 -16.86 -5.53 1.52
CA SER A 127 -16.72 -4.17 0.99
C SER A 127 -15.66 -4.11 -0.11
N ILE A 128 -14.48 -4.65 0.17
CA ILE A 128 -13.35 -4.72 -0.75
C ILE A 128 -13.70 -5.54 -2.01
N CYS A 129 -14.28 -6.73 -1.85
CA CYS A 129 -14.70 -7.56 -2.99
C CYS A 129 -15.71 -6.85 -3.88
N LYS A 130 -16.70 -6.15 -3.31
CA LYS A 130 -17.67 -5.35 -4.08
C LYS A 130 -16.99 -4.23 -4.85
N GLY A 131 -16.09 -3.48 -4.18
CA GLY A 131 -15.35 -2.38 -4.80
C GLY A 131 -14.46 -2.84 -5.94
N ILE A 132 -13.68 -3.92 -5.73
CA ILE A 132 -12.80 -4.51 -6.73
C ILE A 132 -13.62 -5.02 -7.92
N THR A 133 -14.70 -5.77 -7.67
CA THR A 133 -15.53 -6.35 -8.75
C THR A 133 -16.02 -5.25 -9.68
N GLY A 134 -16.59 -4.16 -9.16
CA GLY A 134 -17.05 -3.05 -9.98
C GLY A 134 -15.94 -2.40 -10.81
N ARG A 135 -14.75 -2.21 -10.23
CA ARG A 135 -13.59 -1.63 -10.93
C ARG A 135 -13.08 -2.56 -12.03
N LEU A 136 -12.95 -3.85 -11.76
CA LEU A 136 -12.49 -4.85 -12.74
C LEU A 136 -13.49 -5.00 -13.89
N THR A 137 -14.80 -5.01 -13.63
CA THR A 137 -15.83 -5.01 -14.68
C THR A 137 -15.68 -3.79 -15.59
N ASN A 138 -15.46 -2.60 -15.02
CA ASN A 138 -15.21 -1.38 -15.80
C ASN A 138 -13.90 -1.43 -16.59
N ALA A 139 -12.86 -2.08 -16.04
CA ALA A 139 -11.59 -2.27 -16.71
C ALA A 139 -11.73 -3.15 -17.96
N ILE A 140 -12.38 -4.31 -17.81
CA ILE A 140 -12.57 -5.30 -18.89
C ILE A 140 -13.42 -4.70 -20.02
N THR A 141 -14.51 -4.00 -19.67
CA THR A 141 -15.38 -3.36 -20.67
C THR A 141 -14.65 -2.29 -21.47
N LYS A 142 -13.74 -1.50 -20.87
CA LYS A 142 -12.93 -0.50 -21.60
C LYS A 142 -11.90 -1.11 -22.54
N VAL A 143 -11.35 -2.28 -22.21
CA VAL A 143 -10.37 -2.98 -23.08
C VAL A 143 -11.06 -3.59 -24.32
N GLY A 144 -12.32 -3.99 -24.21
CA GLY A 144 -13.08 -4.62 -25.31
C GLY A 144 -13.52 -3.71 -26.46
N TYR A 145 -13.32 -2.38 -26.37
CA TYR A 145 -13.68 -1.41 -27.43
C TYR A 145 -12.47 -0.83 -28.18
N LYS A 146 -11.31 -1.50 -28.15
CA LYS A 146 -10.16 -1.18 -29.01
C LYS A 146 -9.96 -2.23 -30.08
#